data_AF-A0A5B6WYZ5-F1
#
_entry.id   AF-A0A5B6WYZ5-F1
#
_cell.length_a   1.000
_cell.length_b   1.000
_cell.length_c   1.000
_cell.angle_alpha   90.00
_cell.angle_beta   90.00
_cell.angle_gamma   90.00
#
_symmetry.space_group_name_H-M   'P 1'
#
loop_
_entity.id
_entity.type
_entity.pdbx_description
1 polymer ?
#
loop_
_entity_poly.entity_id
_entity_poly.type
_entity_poly.pdbx_seq_one_letter_code
_entity_poly.pdbx_strand_id
1 'polypeptide(L)'
;MYQSMVYVSFLIVMSSLSDVDLTEKLDYSSAVALLGYSLIVSILRSFNVRVEAARVMVAAPFLAFVTTHILYLNFYTFDYGWNMKVCVAIGVAQLLIWAIWVGITRHPSRWKLWVVVVGGGLAMLLEIYDFPPYQGFFDAHAIWHATTIPLTCLWWSFIRDDAKFRTSILLKKAK
;
A
#
# COMPACT_ATOMS: atom_id res chain seq x y z
N MET A 1 8.69 4.27 9.44
CA MET A 1 7.63 5.08 8.78
C MET A 1 7.94 5.35 7.29
N TYR A 2 8.83 4.59 6.64
CA TYR A 2 9.42 4.99 5.34
C TYR A 2 9.42 3.88 4.27
N GLN A 3 8.43 2.98 4.27
CA GLN A 3 8.64 1.72 3.55
C GLN A 3 7.38 1.05 2.97
N SER A 4 6.29 1.79 2.78
CA SER A 4 4.96 1.17 2.55
C SER A 4 4.51 1.08 1.09
N MET A 5 5.17 1.77 0.15
CA MET A 5 4.79 1.70 -1.27
C MET A 5 5.94 1.28 -2.20
N VAL A 6 7.17 1.21 -1.68
CA VAL A 6 8.37 0.81 -2.45
C VAL A 6 8.41 -0.71 -2.71
N TYR A 7 7.61 -1.51 -2.00
CA TYR A 7 7.71 -2.97 -2.07
C TYR A 7 6.66 -3.69 -2.91
N VAL A 8 5.58 -3.04 -3.33
CA VAL A 8 4.63 -3.67 -4.28
C VAL A 8 5.33 -3.94 -5.62
N SER A 9 6.26 -3.07 -6.03
CA SER A 9 7.13 -3.30 -7.19
C SER A 9 8.27 -4.31 -6.94
N PHE A 10 8.64 -4.56 -5.68
CA PHE A 10 9.75 -5.49 -5.33
C PHE A 10 9.26 -6.93 -5.09
N LEU A 11 8.01 -7.10 -4.64
CA LEU A 11 7.33 -8.38 -4.53
C LEU A 11 7.12 -9.02 -5.89
N ILE A 12 6.67 -8.23 -6.87
CA ILE A 12 6.47 -8.74 -8.23
C ILE A 12 7.79 -9.15 -8.91
N VAL A 13 8.93 -8.62 -8.48
CA VAL A 13 10.25 -9.06 -8.95
C VAL A 13 10.60 -10.47 -8.44
N MET A 14 10.01 -10.95 -7.33
CA MET A 14 10.11 -12.36 -6.92
C MET A 14 9.17 -13.29 -7.69
N SER A 15 8.21 -12.77 -8.45
CA SER A 15 7.35 -13.58 -9.34
C SER A 15 8.13 -14.25 -10.48
N SER A 16 9.38 -13.84 -10.73
CA SER A 16 10.30 -14.45 -11.70
C SER A 16 11.16 -15.58 -11.14
N LEU A 17 11.01 -15.93 -9.85
CA LEU A 17 11.75 -17.02 -9.18
C LEU A 17 10.80 -18.16 -8.71
N SER A 18 9.58 -18.16 -9.23
CA SER A 18 8.41 -18.95 -8.80
C SER A 18 8.47 -20.42 -9.24
N ASP A 19 9.59 -21.09 -9.06
CA ASP A 19 9.72 -22.50 -9.42
C ASP A 19 9.44 -23.46 -8.25
N VAL A 20 9.15 -22.95 -7.03
CA VAL A 20 8.90 -23.76 -5.83
C VAL A 20 7.74 -23.23 -4.97
N ASP A 21 6.87 -24.12 -4.51
CA ASP A 21 5.67 -23.83 -3.69
C ASP A 21 5.93 -22.91 -2.48
N LEU A 22 7.12 -23.01 -1.88
CA LEU A 22 7.50 -22.18 -0.73
C LEU A 22 7.68 -20.71 -1.14
N THR A 23 8.34 -20.45 -2.27
CA THR A 23 8.61 -19.09 -2.74
C THR A 23 7.31 -18.41 -3.16
N GLU A 24 6.40 -19.16 -3.77
CA GLU A 24 5.06 -18.67 -4.11
C GLU A 24 4.30 -18.24 -2.85
N LYS A 25 4.18 -19.12 -1.85
CA LYS A 25 3.48 -18.79 -0.59
C LYS A 25 4.10 -17.59 0.13
N LEU A 26 5.44 -17.48 0.11
CA LEU A 26 6.15 -16.36 0.72
C LEU A 26 5.87 -15.04 0.00
N ASP A 27 5.81 -15.05 -1.33
CA ASP A 27 5.50 -13.85 -2.13
C ASP A 27 4.12 -13.29 -1.75
N TYR A 28 3.07 -14.13 -1.76
CA TYR A 28 1.73 -13.70 -1.36
C TYR A 28 1.63 -13.29 0.11
N SER A 29 2.29 -14.04 0.99
CA SER A 29 2.29 -13.71 2.42
C SER A 29 2.94 -12.35 2.69
N SER A 30 4.03 -12.04 1.99
CA SER A 30 4.72 -10.77 2.13
C SER A 30 3.94 -9.62 1.47
N ALA A 31 3.20 -9.87 0.39
CA ALA A 31 2.25 -8.90 -0.17
C ALA A 31 1.17 -8.48 0.83
N VAL A 32 0.50 -9.44 1.46
CA VAL A 32 -0.51 -9.16 2.50
C VAL A 32 0.11 -8.44 3.69
N ALA A 33 1.27 -8.89 4.17
CA ALA A 33 1.96 -8.29 5.31
C ALA A 33 2.26 -6.80 5.06
N LEU A 34 2.75 -6.48 3.86
CA LEU A 34 3.09 -5.12 3.47
C LEU A 34 1.84 -4.25 3.31
N LEU A 35 0.79 -4.75 2.64
CA LEU A 35 -0.48 -4.04 2.52
C LEU A 35 -1.10 -3.77 3.89
N GLY A 36 -1.14 -4.77 4.76
CA GLY A 36 -1.64 -4.63 6.13
C GLY A 36 -0.87 -3.61 6.97
N TYR A 37 0.47 -3.65 6.92
CA TYR A 37 1.30 -2.65 7.59
C TYR A 37 1.06 -1.24 7.03
N SER A 38 0.95 -1.12 5.70
CA SER A 38 0.69 0.17 5.05
C SER A 38 -0.67 0.77 5.46
N LEU A 39 -1.69 -0.08 5.60
CA LEU A 39 -3.01 0.32 6.07
C LEU A 39 -2.94 0.87 7.50
N ILE A 40 -2.26 0.18 8.42
CA ILE A 40 -2.07 0.65 9.81
C ILE A 40 -1.42 2.04 9.81
N VAL A 41 -0.33 2.22 9.06
CA VAL A 41 0.37 3.51 8.98
C VAL A 41 -0.54 4.60 8.40
N SER A 42 -1.33 4.28 7.38
CA SER A 42 -2.27 5.24 6.75
C SER A 42 -3.33 5.72 7.75
N ILE A 43 -3.88 4.83 8.58
CA ILE A 43 -4.87 5.16 9.62
C ILE A 43 -4.21 6.04 10.67
N LEU A 44 -3.12 5.57 11.29
CA LEU A 44 -2.43 6.32 12.35
C LEU A 44 -2.00 7.72 11.89
N ARG A 45 -1.55 7.83 10.64
CA ARG A 45 -1.15 9.10 10.05
C ARG A 45 -2.35 10.00 9.76
N SER A 46 -3.41 9.48 9.14
CA SER A 46 -4.56 10.28 8.71
C SER A 46 -5.34 10.86 9.89
N PHE A 47 -5.51 10.06 10.95
CA PHE A 47 -6.15 10.49 12.19
C PHE A 47 -5.19 11.21 13.17
N ASN A 48 -3.90 11.36 12.80
CA ASN A 48 -2.87 12.00 13.62
C ASN A 48 -2.85 11.44 15.07
N VAL A 49 -2.91 10.12 15.20
CA VAL A 49 -2.87 9.42 16.49
C VAL A 49 -1.46 9.52 17.07
N ARG A 50 -1.33 10.26 18.17
CA ARG A 50 -0.04 10.52 18.83
C ARG A 50 0.17 9.71 20.11
N VAL A 51 -0.91 9.27 20.74
CA VAL A 51 -0.84 8.50 21.99
C VAL A 51 -0.43 7.07 21.66
N GLU A 52 0.64 6.58 22.28
CA GLU A 52 1.19 5.25 21.99
C GLU A 52 0.21 4.13 22.29
N ALA A 53 -0.53 4.21 23.40
CA ALA A 53 -1.59 3.23 23.71
C ALA A 53 -2.67 3.18 22.61
N ALA A 54 -3.13 4.34 22.12
CA ALA A 54 -4.10 4.40 21.03
C ALA A 54 -3.54 3.84 19.71
N ARG A 55 -2.23 4.02 19.45
CA ARG A 55 -1.57 3.44 18.27
C ARG A 55 -1.59 1.91 18.34
N VAL A 56 -1.28 1.34 19.49
CA VAL A 56 -1.33 -0.11 19.71
C VAL A 56 -2.76 -0.63 19.59
N MET A 57 -3.74 0.04 20.21
CA MET A 57 -5.16 -0.36 20.12
C MET A 57 -5.66 -0.37 18.68
N VAL A 58 -5.25 0.59 17.86
CA VAL A 58 -5.60 0.62 16.44
C VAL A 58 -4.85 -0.45 15.66
N ALA A 59 -3.54 -0.62 15.87
CA ALA A 59 -2.70 -1.54 15.09
C ALA A 59 -2.98 -3.02 15.38
N ALA A 60 -3.23 -3.38 16.64
CA ALA A 60 -3.41 -4.76 17.10
C ALA A 60 -4.46 -5.57 16.30
N PRO A 61 -5.69 -5.10 16.06
CA PRO A 61 -6.69 -5.87 15.31
C PRO A 61 -6.27 -6.11 13.85
N PHE A 62 -5.64 -5.14 13.20
CA PHE A 62 -5.15 -5.32 11.83
C PHE A 62 -3.96 -6.27 11.76
N LEU A 63 -3.04 -6.21 12.73
CA LEU A 63 -1.93 -7.16 12.83
C LEU A 63 -2.43 -8.58 13.07
N ALA A 64 -3.42 -8.75 13.95
CA ALA A 64 -4.06 -10.04 14.18
C ALA A 64 -4.70 -10.58 12.89
N PHE A 65 -5.48 -9.75 12.18
CA PHE A 65 -6.09 -10.13 10.91
C PHE A 65 -5.05 -10.57 9.86
N VAL A 66 -4.02 -9.75 9.63
CA VAL A 66 -2.94 -10.04 8.67
C VAL A 66 -2.23 -11.33 9.02
N THR A 67 -1.90 -11.53 10.30
CA THR A 67 -1.23 -12.75 10.77
C THR A 67 -2.10 -13.97 10.56
N THR A 68 -3.37 -13.91 10.95
CA THR A 68 -4.33 -15.02 10.76
C THR A 68 -4.53 -15.33 9.27
N HIS A 69 -4.61 -14.32 8.41
CA HIS A 69 -4.75 -14.53 6.97
C HIS A 69 -3.50 -15.20 6.35
N ILE A 70 -2.30 -14.75 6.74
CA ILE A 70 -1.04 -15.37 6.32
C ILE A 70 -0.98 -16.83 6.78
N LEU A 71 -1.32 -17.11 8.04
CA LEU A 71 -1.36 -18.48 8.57
C LEU A 71 -2.37 -19.36 7.81
N TYR A 72 -3.54 -18.82 7.48
CA TYR A 72 -4.55 -19.50 6.69
C TYR A 72 -4.03 -19.91 5.30
N LEU A 73 -3.37 -18.99 4.59
CA LEU A 73 -2.81 -19.26 3.26
C LEU A 73 -1.65 -20.29 3.30
N ASN A 74 -0.83 -20.27 4.35
CA ASN A 74 0.32 -21.17 4.45
C ASN A 74 -0.06 -22.59 4.89
N PHE A 75 -0.94 -22.72 5.88
CA PHE A 75 -1.20 -23.99 6.59
C PHE A 75 -2.52 -24.67 6.26
N TYR A 76 -3.53 -23.94 5.74
CA TYR A 76 -4.86 -24.51 5.51
C TYR A 76 -5.14 -24.76 4.04
N THR A 77 -5.40 -23.69 3.28
CA THR A 77 -5.69 -23.77 1.84
C THR A 77 -5.13 -22.54 1.16
N PHE A 78 -4.19 -22.77 0.24
CA PHE A 78 -3.63 -21.71 -0.57
C PHE A 78 -4.60 -21.39 -1.72
N ASP A 79 -5.42 -20.36 -1.54
CA ASP A 79 -6.38 -19.85 -2.53
C ASP A 79 -5.93 -18.46 -3.00
N TYR A 80 -5.37 -18.42 -4.20
CA TYR A 80 -4.93 -17.20 -4.86
C TYR A 80 -6.07 -16.18 -5.04
N GLY A 81 -7.26 -16.64 -5.45
CA GLY A 81 -8.41 -15.76 -5.69
C GLY A 81 -8.91 -15.13 -4.39
N TRP A 82 -8.86 -15.87 -3.28
CA TRP A 82 -9.15 -15.33 -1.96
C TRP A 82 -8.10 -14.29 -1.52
N ASN A 83 -6.81 -14.60 -1.67
CA ASN A 83 -5.73 -13.67 -1.37
C ASN A 83 -5.88 -12.35 -2.16
N MET A 84 -6.17 -12.44 -3.46
CA MET A 84 -6.38 -11.28 -4.31
C MET A 84 -7.54 -10.40 -3.80
N LYS A 85 -8.67 -10.99 -3.42
CA LYS A 85 -9.81 -10.24 -2.84
C LYS A 85 -9.43 -9.50 -1.57
N VAL A 86 -8.67 -10.13 -0.67
CA VAL A 86 -8.19 -9.51 0.57
C VAL A 86 -7.23 -8.35 0.27
N CYS A 87 -6.28 -8.54 -0.64
CA CYS A 87 -5.35 -7.51 -1.08
C CYS A 87 -6.08 -6.29 -1.68
N VAL A 88 -7.03 -6.52 -2.59
CA VAL A 88 -7.86 -5.46 -3.20
C VAL A 88 -8.67 -4.73 -2.13
N ALA A 89 -9.29 -5.44 -1.18
CA ALA A 89 -10.06 -4.81 -0.10
C ALA A 89 -9.19 -3.89 0.77
N ILE A 90 -7.98 -4.33 1.16
CA ILE A 90 -7.02 -3.51 1.91
C ILE A 90 -6.58 -2.29 1.07
N GLY A 91 -6.29 -2.50 -0.21
CA GLY A 91 -5.90 -1.45 -1.15
C GLY A 91 -6.96 -0.37 -1.31
N VAL A 92 -8.22 -0.76 -1.53
CA VAL A 92 -9.36 0.17 -1.62
C VAL A 92 -9.53 0.95 -0.33
N ALA A 93 -9.48 0.28 0.83
CA ALA A 93 -9.58 0.96 2.13
C ALA A 93 -8.47 2.01 2.29
N GLN A 94 -7.24 1.68 1.90
CA GLN A 94 -6.12 2.62 1.94
C GLN A 94 -6.32 3.82 1.00
N LEU A 95 -6.76 3.59 -0.24
CA LEU A 95 -7.03 4.67 -1.19
C LEU A 95 -8.12 5.61 -0.66
N LEU A 96 -9.19 5.07 -0.08
CA LEU A 96 -10.26 5.86 0.52
C LEU A 96 -9.77 6.71 1.70
N ILE A 97 -8.96 6.14 2.60
CA ILE A 97 -8.37 6.87 3.72
C ILE A 97 -7.56 8.07 3.22
N TRP A 98 -6.69 7.86 2.22
CA TRP A 98 -5.89 8.94 1.66
C TRP A 98 -6.70 9.97 0.87
N ALA A 99 -7.72 9.53 0.12
CA ALA A 99 -8.64 10.42 -0.59
C ALA A 99 -9.38 11.35 0.39
N ILE A 100 -9.94 10.78 1.46
CA ILE A 100 -10.63 11.53 2.52
C ILE A 100 -9.65 12.49 3.20
N TRP A 101 -8.45 12.02 3.56
CA TRP A 101 -7.45 12.86 4.21
C TRP A 101 -7.06 14.07 3.34
N VAL A 102 -6.83 13.86 2.05
CA VAL A 102 -6.52 14.94 1.11
C VAL A 102 -7.69 15.90 0.91
N GLY A 103 -8.93 15.37 0.87
CA GLY A 103 -10.13 16.18 0.73
C GLY A 103 -10.36 17.12 1.91
N ILE A 104 -10.07 16.64 3.12
CA ILE A 104 -10.28 17.40 4.37
C ILE A 104 -9.09 18.33 4.68
N THR A 105 -7.85 17.88 4.43
CA THR A 105 -6.67 18.63 4.86
C THR A 105 -6.16 19.63 3.83
N ARG A 106 -5.68 20.79 4.30
CA ARG A 106 -5.05 21.83 3.48
C ARG A 106 -3.53 21.71 3.47
N HIS A 107 -3.01 20.50 3.25
CA HIS A 107 -1.56 20.28 3.18
C HIS A 107 -0.98 20.89 1.89
N PRO A 108 0.17 21.59 1.93
CA PRO A 108 0.75 22.25 0.75
C PRO A 108 1.08 21.26 -0.39
N SER A 109 1.53 20.05 -0.06
CA SER A 109 1.85 19.01 -1.06
C SER A 109 0.69 18.05 -1.38
N ARG A 110 -0.57 18.43 -1.10
CA ARG A 110 -1.74 17.53 -1.28
C ARG A 110 -1.97 17.10 -2.74
N TRP A 111 -1.54 17.89 -3.71
CA TRP A 111 -1.69 17.56 -5.13
C TRP A 111 -0.91 16.28 -5.50
N LYS A 112 0.27 16.07 -4.91
CA LYS A 112 1.08 14.87 -5.11
C LYS A 112 0.32 13.63 -4.67
N LEU A 113 -0.39 13.76 -3.55
CA LEU A 113 -1.18 12.70 -2.97
C LEU A 113 -2.46 12.43 -3.77
N TRP A 114 -3.12 13.46 -4.32
CA TRP A 114 -4.21 13.27 -5.29
C TRP A 114 -3.77 12.47 -6.50
N VAL A 115 -2.60 12.77 -7.08
CA VAL A 115 -2.05 12.02 -8.22
C VAL A 115 -1.76 10.57 -7.83
N VAL A 116 -1.24 10.31 -6.62
CA VAL A 116 -1.02 8.93 -6.14
C VAL A 116 -2.34 8.19 -5.90
N VAL A 117 -3.36 8.84 -5.35
CA VAL A 117 -4.67 8.21 -5.13
C VAL A 117 -5.36 7.86 -6.45
N VAL A 118 -5.41 8.81 -7.39
CA VAL A 118 -6.04 8.59 -8.71
C VAL A 118 -5.23 7.58 -9.52
N GLY A 119 -3.90 7.76 -9.60
CA GLY A 119 -3.02 6.85 -10.31
C GLY A 119 -3.01 5.45 -9.72
N GLY A 120 -3.04 5.32 -8.39
CA GLY A 120 -3.14 4.03 -7.70
C GLY A 120 -4.49 3.33 -7.92
N GLY A 121 -5.59 4.09 -7.95
CA GLY A 121 -6.91 3.55 -8.30
C GLY A 121 -6.98 3.09 -9.75
N LEU A 122 -6.42 3.87 -10.69
CA LEU A 122 -6.34 3.48 -12.10
C LEU A 122 -5.47 2.24 -12.31
N ALA A 123 -4.32 2.18 -11.62
CA ALA A 123 -3.51 0.98 -11.59
C ALA A 123 -4.36 -0.20 -11.13
N MET A 124 -4.99 -0.12 -9.95
CA MET A 124 -5.84 -1.20 -9.39
C MET A 124 -6.89 -1.72 -10.36
N LEU A 125 -7.50 -0.84 -11.15
CA LEU A 125 -8.47 -1.23 -12.18
C LEU A 125 -7.82 -2.01 -13.34
N LEU A 126 -6.59 -1.66 -13.73
CA LEU A 126 -5.84 -2.40 -14.75
C LEU A 126 -5.47 -3.80 -14.29
N GLU A 127 -5.09 -3.98 -13.02
CA GLU A 127 -4.80 -5.29 -12.43
C GLU A 127 -6.05 -6.19 -12.39
N ILE A 128 -7.23 -5.62 -12.11
CA ILE A 128 -8.49 -6.38 -12.12
C ILE A 128 -8.94 -6.74 -13.54
N TYR A 129 -8.67 -5.89 -14.53
CA TYR A 129 -9.10 -6.12 -15.92
C TYR A 129 -8.22 -7.15 -16.66
N ASP A 130 -6.97 -7.35 -16.21
CA ASP A 130 -6.02 -8.38 -16.64
C ASP A 130 -6.13 -8.80 -18.11
N PHE A 131 -5.82 -7.85 -19.02
CA PHE A 131 -5.93 -8.10 -20.45
C PHE A 131 -4.65 -8.77 -21.02
N PRO A 132 -4.81 -9.71 -21.97
CA PRO A 132 -3.68 -10.41 -22.57
C PRO A 132 -2.78 -9.45 -23.36
N PRO A 133 -1.47 -9.75 -23.49
CA PRO A 133 -0.49 -8.85 -24.09
C PRO A 133 -0.90 -8.40 -25.50
N TYR A 134 -1.09 -7.10 -25.67
CA TYR A 134 -1.35 -6.52 -26.98
C TYR A 134 -0.04 -6.47 -27.77
N GLN A 135 0.00 -7.22 -28.88
CA GLN A 135 1.17 -7.37 -29.78
C GLN A 135 2.45 -7.90 -29.11
N GLY A 136 2.34 -8.59 -27.97
CA GLY A 136 3.50 -9.19 -27.29
C GLY A 136 4.39 -8.21 -26.53
N PHE A 137 4.02 -6.93 -26.41
CA PHE A 137 4.82 -5.91 -25.71
C PHE A 137 4.12 -5.27 -24.51
N PHE A 138 2.80 -5.08 -24.56
CA PHE A 138 2.04 -4.38 -23.52
C PHE A 138 0.93 -5.28 -22.99
N ASP A 139 1.15 -5.92 -21.85
CA ASP A 139 0.08 -6.48 -21.03
C ASP A 139 -0.34 -5.48 -19.93
N ALA A 140 -1.45 -5.79 -19.27
CA ALA A 140 -1.93 -5.02 -18.12
C ALA A 140 -0.84 -4.86 -17.04
N HIS A 141 -0.02 -5.89 -16.89
CA HIS A 141 1.03 -5.99 -15.90
C HIS A 141 2.23 -5.06 -16.18
N ALA A 142 2.68 -4.93 -17.43
CA ALA A 142 3.74 -4.03 -17.83
C ALA A 142 3.31 -2.56 -17.68
N ILE A 143 2.06 -2.24 -18.02
CA ILE A 143 1.52 -0.89 -17.84
C ILE A 143 1.34 -0.55 -16.36
N TRP A 144 0.96 -1.53 -15.55
CA TRP A 144 0.96 -1.41 -14.10
C TRP A 144 2.34 -1.03 -13.56
N HIS A 145 3.40 -1.76 -13.96
CA HIS A 145 4.78 -1.45 -13.57
C HIS A 145 5.21 -0.05 -14.01
N ALA A 146 4.96 0.29 -15.28
CA ALA A 146 5.31 1.60 -15.83
C ALA A 146 4.63 2.76 -15.07
N THR A 147 3.41 2.52 -14.57
CA THR A 147 2.64 3.54 -13.84
C THR A 147 3.04 3.62 -12.36
N THR A 148 3.33 2.48 -11.72
CA THR A 148 3.62 2.44 -10.27
C THR A 148 4.99 3.02 -9.91
N ILE A 149 6.00 2.93 -10.78
CA ILE A 149 7.34 3.52 -10.57
C ILE A 149 7.28 5.04 -10.34
N PRO A 150 6.76 5.87 -11.27
CA PRO A 150 6.70 7.32 -11.07
C PRO A 150 5.77 7.72 -9.91
N LEU A 151 4.68 6.99 -9.69
CA LEU A 151 3.80 7.21 -8.55
C LEU A 151 4.53 7.00 -7.22
N THR A 152 5.41 6.00 -7.15
CA THR A 152 6.23 5.73 -5.96
C THR A 152 7.21 6.88 -5.69
N CYS A 153 7.87 7.41 -6.73
CA CYS A 153 8.74 8.58 -6.58
C CYS A 153 7.96 9.80 -6.07
N LEU A 154 6.75 10.01 -6.60
CA LEU A 154 5.89 11.12 -6.18
C LEU A 154 5.40 10.97 -4.73
N TRP A 155 5.03 9.74 -4.34
CA TRP A 155 4.68 9.39 -2.97
C TRP A 155 5.82 9.66 -1.98
N TRP A 156 7.03 9.25 -2.33
CA TRP A 156 8.22 9.54 -1.52
C TRP A 156 8.43 11.05 -1.35
N SER A 157 8.27 11.81 -2.43
CA SER A 157 8.34 13.27 -2.33
C SER A 157 7.25 13.83 -1.41
N PHE A 158 6.03 13.28 -1.41
CA PHE A 158 4.97 13.70 -0.51
C PHE A 158 5.33 13.40 0.95
N ILE A 159 5.80 12.18 1.28
CA ILE A 159 6.21 11.81 2.65
C ILE A 159 7.29 12.77 3.17
N ARG A 160 8.29 13.06 2.34
CA ARG A 160 9.38 13.98 2.70
C ARG A 160 8.85 15.37 3.01
N ASP A 161 7.94 15.88 2.20
CA ASP A 161 7.34 17.20 2.42
C ASP A 161 6.45 17.21 3.67
N ASP A 162 5.70 16.13 3.89
CA ASP A 162 4.85 15.94 5.07
C ASP A 162 5.66 15.92 6.37
N ALA A 163 6.78 15.19 6.37
CA ALA A 163 7.70 15.16 7.51
C ALA A 163 8.25 16.56 7.83
N LYS A 164 8.71 17.30 6.81
CA LYS A 164 9.19 18.69 6.96
C LYS A 164 8.09 19.60 7.52
N PHE A 165 6.88 19.50 6.97
CA PHE A 165 5.74 20.30 7.40
C PHE A 165 5.41 20.05 8.88
N ARG A 166 5.30 18.78 9.29
CA ARG A 166 5.00 18.41 10.69
C ARG A 166 6.09 18.88 11.65
N THR A 167 7.36 18.69 11.31
CA THR A 167 8.48 19.16 12.12
C THR A 167 8.46 20.69 12.28
N SER A 168 8.18 21.43 11.21
CA SER A 168 8.07 22.89 11.28
C SER A 168 6.96 23.38 12.21
N ILE A 169 5.81 22.69 12.24
CA ILE A 169 4.71 23.00 13.16
C ILE A 169 5.09 22.71 14.61
N LEU A 170 5.78 21.59 14.86
CA LEU A 170 6.23 21.24 16.21
C LEU A 170 7.24 22.27 16.73
N LEU A 171 8.21 22.67 15.90
CA LEU A 171 9.20 23.69 16.27
C LEU A 171 8.55 25.06 16.54
N LYS A 172 7.53 25.44 15.76
CA LYS A 172 6.77 26.68 16.01
C LYS A 172 5.95 26.64 17.30
N LYS A 173 5.50 25.47 17.75
CA LYS A 173 4.76 25.31 19.01
C LYS A 173 5.66 25.26 20.25
N ALA A 174 6.94 24.95 20.08
CA ALA A 174 7.92 24.86 21.16
C ALA A 174 8.64 26.19 21.45
N LYS A 175 8.49 27.19 20.56
CA LYS A 175 8.86 28.58 20.79
C LYS A 175 7.68 29.35 21.34
#